data_AF-A0A662UEG7-F1
#
_entry.id   AF-A0A662UEG7-F1
#
_cell.length_a   1.000
_cell.length_b   1.000
_cell.length_c   1.000
_cell.angle_alpha   90.00
_cell.angle_beta   90.00
_cell.angle_gamma   90.00
#
_symmetry.space_group_name_H-M   'P 1'
#
loop_
_entity.id
_entity.type
_entity.pdbx_description
1 polymer ?
#
loop_
_entity_poly.entity_id
_entity_poly.type
_entity_poly.pdbx_seq_one_letter_code
_entity_poly.pdbx_strand_id
1 'polypeptide(L)'
;MGRYREVAALLRFLQLEPESDDLRSRLIVQKVVYIAQSCFGIDLGYKFKWYSRGPYSRALGREFGKVVKSLKEGLEVTEVAPSVVHLQDFLRELWRVAGRVDKSEALEIAASLIMLCRDIYPPVKDPVSELMRRKSFLKRDVVESIWGVVKRFGCCSQEGAC
;
A
#
# COMPACT_ATOMS: atom_id res chain seq x y z
N MET A 1 1.35 0.95 -23.06
CA MET A 1 2.46 0.54 -22.17
C MET A 1 1.93 -0.50 -21.19
N GLY A 2 2.75 -1.43 -20.70
CA GLY A 2 2.27 -2.42 -19.71
C GLY A 2 2.16 -1.79 -18.31
N ARG A 3 1.09 -2.09 -17.56
CA ARG A 3 0.83 -1.61 -16.18
C ARG A 3 2.04 -1.70 -15.24
N TYR A 4 2.87 -2.73 -15.41
CA TYR A 4 4.08 -2.93 -14.61
C TYR A 4 5.13 -1.82 -14.77
N ARG A 5 5.14 -1.08 -15.89
CA ARG A 5 6.03 0.08 -16.09
C ARG A 5 5.56 1.29 -15.28
N GLU A 6 4.26 1.51 -15.18
CA GLU A 6 3.69 2.58 -14.34
C GLU A 6 3.97 2.30 -12.85
N VAL A 7 3.86 1.03 -12.43
CA VAL A 7 4.29 0.60 -11.09
C VAL A 7 5.76 0.89 -10.87
N ALA A 8 6.63 0.55 -11.82
CA ALA A 8 8.06 0.82 -11.70
C ALA A 8 8.37 2.33 -11.63
N ALA A 9 7.72 3.16 -12.45
CA ALA A 9 7.86 4.61 -12.40
C ALA A 9 7.42 5.19 -11.05
N LEU A 10 6.28 4.73 -10.52
CA LEU A 10 5.79 5.10 -9.20
C LEU A 10 6.80 4.74 -8.10
N LEU A 11 7.28 3.49 -8.09
CA LEU A 11 8.24 3.01 -7.10
C LEU A 11 9.55 3.81 -7.13
N ARG A 12 10.04 4.14 -8.33
CA ARG A 12 11.23 4.98 -8.51
C ARG A 12 11.03 6.38 -7.93
N PHE A 13 9.89 7.02 -8.21
CA PHE A 13 9.57 8.32 -7.62
C PHE A 13 9.51 8.28 -6.08
N LEU A 14 8.90 7.21 -5.54
CA LEU A 14 8.80 7.01 -4.09
C LEU A 14 10.13 6.55 -3.44
N GLN A 15 11.20 6.35 -4.23
CA GLN A 15 12.49 5.82 -3.79
C GLN A 15 12.36 4.46 -3.08
N LEU A 16 11.46 3.61 -3.61
CA LEU A 16 11.23 2.24 -3.15
C LEU A 16 11.75 1.26 -4.19
N GLU A 17 13.03 0.91 -4.09
CA GLU A 17 13.72 0.07 -5.07
C GLU A 17 13.89 -1.36 -4.54
N PRO A 18 12.99 -2.31 -4.90
CA PRO A 18 13.22 -3.72 -4.61
C PRO A 18 14.46 -4.22 -5.37
N GLU A 19 15.51 -4.58 -4.64
CA GLU A 19 16.80 -5.02 -5.19
C GLU A 19 16.71 -6.44 -5.81
N SER A 20 15.84 -7.28 -5.26
CA SER A 20 15.75 -8.70 -5.58
C SER A 20 14.32 -9.21 -5.71
N ASP A 21 14.16 -10.37 -6.35
CA ASP A 21 12.87 -11.04 -6.46
C ASP A 21 12.52 -11.90 -5.23
N ASP A 22 12.51 -11.25 -4.06
CA ASP A 22 12.19 -11.89 -2.79
C ASP A 22 10.76 -11.60 -2.32
N LEU A 23 10.29 -12.41 -1.36
CA LEU A 23 8.93 -12.31 -0.84
C LEU A 23 8.65 -10.95 -0.17
N ARG A 24 9.63 -10.37 0.54
CA ARG A 24 9.46 -9.10 1.25
C ARG A 24 9.29 -7.96 0.25
N SER A 25 10.14 -7.91 -0.77
CA SER A 25 10.07 -6.96 -1.88
C SER A 25 8.72 -7.06 -2.62
N ARG A 26 8.24 -8.28 -2.89
CA ARG A 26 6.90 -8.51 -3.45
C ARG A 26 5.80 -7.93 -2.57
N LEU A 27 5.85 -8.17 -1.26
CA LEU A 27 4.83 -7.68 -0.33
C LEU A 27 4.82 -6.16 -0.25
N ILE A 28 5.98 -5.50 -0.19
CA ILE A 28 6.08 -4.03 -0.20
C ILE A 28 5.38 -3.46 -1.44
N VAL A 29 5.71 -3.96 -2.63
CA VAL A 29 5.10 -3.47 -3.88
C VAL A 29 3.59 -3.71 -3.89
N GLN A 30 3.13 -4.86 -3.39
CA GLN A 30 1.70 -5.13 -3.26
C GLN A 30 0.99 -4.10 -2.37
N LYS A 31 1.61 -3.69 -1.25
CA LYS A 31 0.99 -2.73 -0.33
C LYS A 31 0.99 -1.32 -0.90
N VAL A 32 2.11 -0.90 -1.48
CA VAL A 32 2.23 0.43 -2.08
C VAL A 32 1.25 0.61 -3.22
N VAL A 33 1.17 -0.34 -4.15
CA VAL A 33 0.22 -0.28 -5.27
C VAL A 33 -1.22 -0.27 -4.80
N TYR A 34 -1.56 -1.09 -3.78
CA TYR A 34 -2.89 -1.08 -3.20
C TYR A 34 -3.25 0.27 -2.58
N ILE A 35 -2.35 0.85 -1.77
CA ILE A 35 -2.56 2.16 -1.13
C ILE A 35 -2.70 3.26 -2.18
N ALA A 36 -1.83 3.25 -3.20
CA ALA A 36 -1.85 4.21 -4.31
C ALA A 36 -3.22 4.23 -5.02
N GLN A 37 -3.73 3.06 -5.38
CA GLN A 37 -5.04 2.94 -6.05
C GLN A 37 -6.20 3.30 -5.11
N SER A 38 -6.18 2.77 -3.88
CA SER A 38 -7.37 2.77 -3.02
C SER A 38 -7.53 4.05 -2.21
N CYS A 39 -6.43 4.74 -1.89
CA CYS A 39 -6.46 5.99 -1.13
C CYS A 39 -6.14 7.23 -1.96
N PHE A 40 -5.28 7.12 -2.99
CA PHE A 40 -4.79 8.28 -3.74
C PHE A 40 -5.31 8.37 -5.18
N GLY A 41 -6.19 7.45 -5.59
CA GLY A 41 -6.80 7.46 -6.92
C GLY A 41 -5.81 7.24 -8.07
N ILE A 42 -4.62 6.68 -7.78
CA ILE A 42 -3.62 6.36 -8.80
C ILE A 42 -3.99 5.00 -9.40
N ASP A 43 -4.78 4.99 -10.48
CA ASP A 43 -5.22 3.76 -11.12
C ASP A 43 -4.06 3.06 -11.85
N LEU A 44 -3.66 1.90 -11.34
CA LEU A 44 -2.63 1.02 -11.92
C LEU A 44 -3.25 -0.27 -12.48
N GLY A 45 -4.59 -0.38 -12.49
CA GLY A 45 -5.33 -1.46 -13.10
C GLY A 45 -5.22 -2.83 -12.40
N TYR A 46 -4.81 -2.88 -11.12
CA TYR A 46 -4.69 -4.12 -10.36
C TYR A 46 -5.88 -4.34 -9.42
N LYS A 47 -6.41 -5.58 -9.40
CA LYS A 47 -7.49 -5.96 -8.48
C LYS A 47 -6.92 -6.65 -7.25
N PHE A 48 -7.32 -6.21 -6.07
CA PHE A 48 -6.85 -6.73 -4.79
C PHE A 48 -7.92 -7.55 -4.09
N LYS A 49 -7.48 -8.58 -3.36
CA LYS A 49 -8.30 -9.36 -2.43
C LYS A 49 -7.58 -9.49 -1.09
N TRP A 50 -8.32 -9.83 -0.05
CA TRP A 50 -7.75 -10.13 1.25
C TRP A 50 -7.04 -11.48 1.23
N TYR A 51 -5.79 -11.50 1.70
CA TYR A 51 -4.98 -12.70 1.93
C TYR A 51 -4.37 -12.65 3.35
N SER A 52 -3.59 -13.67 3.71
CA SER A 52 -2.97 -13.79 5.05
C SER A 52 -2.17 -12.55 5.47
N ARG A 53 -1.42 -11.96 4.53
CA ARG A 53 -0.65 -10.72 4.74
C ARG A 53 -1.43 -9.46 4.38
N GLY A 54 -2.76 -9.49 4.31
CA GLY A 54 -3.61 -8.37 3.90
C GLY A 54 -3.80 -8.29 2.37
N PRO A 55 -3.96 -7.08 1.77
CA PRO A 55 -4.29 -6.91 0.36
C PRO A 55 -3.25 -7.51 -0.58
N TYR A 56 -3.68 -8.32 -1.55
CA TYR A 56 -2.79 -8.90 -2.55
C TYR A 56 -3.47 -9.05 -3.91
N SER A 57 -2.75 -8.69 -4.96
CA SER A 57 -3.11 -8.86 -6.35
C SER A 57 -2.29 -9.98 -6.97
N ARG A 58 -2.95 -11.09 -7.35
CA ARG A 58 -2.30 -12.18 -8.08
C ARG A 58 -1.73 -11.72 -9.42
N ALA A 59 -2.36 -10.74 -10.07
CA ALA A 59 -1.87 -10.20 -11.33
C ALA A 59 -0.56 -9.44 -11.14
N LEU A 60 -0.49 -8.57 -10.12
CA LEU A 60 0.74 -7.86 -9.77
C LEU A 60 1.84 -8.83 -9.33
N GLY A 61 1.48 -9.88 -8.58
CA GLY A 61 2.43 -10.92 -8.17
C GLY A 61 3.07 -11.65 -9.36
N ARG A 62 2.32 -11.91 -10.43
CA ARG A 62 2.84 -12.50 -11.69
C ARG A 62 3.71 -11.53 -12.49
N GLU A 63 3.42 -10.24 -12.41
CA GLU A 63 4.13 -9.19 -13.15
C GLU A 63 5.33 -8.62 -12.38
N PHE A 64 5.52 -9.00 -11.12
CA PHE A 64 6.54 -8.43 -10.24
C PHE A 64 7.96 -8.50 -10.81
N GLY A 65 8.37 -9.63 -11.40
CA GLY A 65 9.68 -9.73 -12.07
C GLY A 65 9.86 -8.72 -13.20
N LYS A 66 8.78 -8.34 -13.90
CA LYS A 66 8.79 -7.30 -14.94
C LYS A 66 8.91 -5.90 -14.33
N VAL A 67 8.33 -5.66 -13.16
CA VAL A 67 8.49 -4.40 -12.39
C VAL A 67 9.96 -4.22 -12.01
N VAL A 68 10.58 -5.23 -11.38
CA VAL A 68 11.99 -5.20 -10.98
C VAL A 68 12.90 -5.00 -12.19
N LYS A 69 12.64 -5.70 -13.29
CA LYS A 69 13.39 -5.51 -14.55
C LYS A 69 13.27 -4.07 -15.06
N SER A 70 12.06 -3.50 -15.07
CA SER A 70 11.84 -2.14 -15.57
C SER A 70 12.50 -1.07 -14.67
N LEU A 71 12.58 -1.29 -13.36
CA LEU A 71 13.32 -0.41 -12.45
C LEU A 71 14.82 -0.39 -12.79
N LYS A 72 15.40 -1.57 -13.07
CA LYS A 72 16.83 -1.71 -13.42
C LYS A 72 17.18 -1.12 -14.79
N GLU A 73 16.24 -1.16 -15.74
CA GLU A 73 16.43 -0.59 -17.08
C GLU A 73 16.45 0.95 -17.08
N GLY A 74 16.08 1.60 -15.96
CA GLY A 74 16.03 3.04 -15.86
C GLY A 74 14.81 3.61 -16.59
N LEU A 75 13.79 4.00 -15.83
CA LEU A 75 12.66 4.75 -16.36
C LEU A 75 12.87 6.24 -16.04
N GLU A 76 12.77 7.10 -17.05
CA GLU A 76 12.66 8.53 -16.83
C GLU A 76 11.26 8.86 -16.34
N VAL A 77 11.18 9.55 -15.20
CA VAL A 77 9.93 10.10 -14.67
C VAL A 77 9.92 11.56 -15.08
N THR A 78 9.19 11.89 -16.14
CA THR A 78 9.14 13.24 -16.71
C THR A 78 8.12 14.14 -16.02
N GLU A 79 7.00 13.56 -15.56
CA GLU A 79 5.92 14.29 -14.89
C GLU A 79 5.36 13.49 -13.72
N VAL A 80 5.03 14.18 -12.63
CA VAL A 80 4.54 13.58 -11.39
C VAL A 80 3.19 14.19 -11.06
N ALA A 81 2.15 13.36 -11.05
CA ALA A 81 0.81 13.82 -10.67
C ALA A 81 0.76 14.21 -9.18
N PRO A 82 -0.06 15.21 -8.79
CA PRO A 82 -0.22 15.62 -7.39
C PRO A 82 -0.60 14.47 -6.45
N SER A 83 -1.37 13.48 -6.93
CA SER A 83 -1.72 12.28 -6.17
C SER A 83 -0.51 11.46 -5.74
N VAL A 84 0.55 11.44 -6.54
CA VAL A 84 1.81 10.74 -6.22
C VAL A 84 2.57 11.48 -5.13
N VAL A 85 2.55 12.81 -5.14
CA VAL A 85 3.14 13.64 -4.06
C VAL A 85 2.39 13.40 -2.76
N HIS A 86 1.05 13.38 -2.78
CA HIS A 86 0.25 13.07 -1.60
C HIS A 86 0.51 11.67 -1.05
N LEU A 87 0.71 10.66 -1.92
CA LEU A 87 1.15 9.33 -1.51
C LEU A 87 2.54 9.36 -0.86
N GLN A 88 3.48 10.15 -1.40
CA GLN A 88 4.81 10.30 -0.81
C GLN A 88 4.74 10.91 0.59
N ASP A 89 3.91 11.94 0.78
CA ASP A 89 3.68 12.56 2.10
C ASP A 89 3.04 11.58 3.08
N PHE A 90 2.08 10.76 2.62
CA PHE A 90 1.51 9.67 3.41
C PHE A 90 2.57 8.67 3.86
N LEU A 91 3.45 8.23 2.95
CA LEU A 91 4.52 7.30 3.31
C LEU A 91 5.50 7.94 4.29
N ARG A 92 5.85 9.22 4.12
CA ARG A 92 6.71 9.94 5.07
C ARG A 92 6.12 9.95 6.48
N GLU A 93 4.83 10.29 6.60
CA GLU A 93 4.13 10.28 7.89
C GLU A 93 3.98 8.86 8.45
N LEU A 94 3.74 7.86 7.60
CA LEU A 94 3.68 6.46 7.99
C LEU A 94 5.01 6.01 8.62
N TRP A 95 6.15 6.33 7.99
CA TRP A 95 7.47 6.02 8.52
C TRP A 95 7.75 6.73 9.84
N ARG A 96 7.31 7.98 9.98
CA ARG A 96 7.47 8.77 11.21
C ARG A 96 6.75 8.13 12.40
N VAL A 97 5.51 7.67 12.20
CA VAL A 97 4.72 7.07 13.30
C VAL A 97 5.00 5.59 13.55
N ALA A 98 5.47 4.86 12.54
CA ALA A 98 5.83 3.44 12.68
C ALA A 98 6.99 3.23 13.67
N GLY A 99 7.80 4.28 13.91
CA GLY A 99 8.88 4.25 14.87
C GLY A 99 9.93 3.19 14.51
N ARG A 100 10.05 2.14 15.34
CA ARG A 100 11.00 1.04 15.14
C ARG A 100 10.46 -0.12 14.32
N VAL A 101 9.18 -0.08 13.93
CA VAL A 101 8.57 -1.13 13.10
C VAL A 101 9.14 -1.04 11.70
N ASP A 102 9.41 -2.20 11.10
CA ASP A 102 9.99 -2.22 9.77
C ASP A 102 8.99 -1.69 8.71
N LYS A 103 9.53 -1.12 7.64
CA LYS A 103 8.72 -0.50 6.58
C LYS A 103 7.71 -1.47 5.95
N SER A 104 8.06 -2.75 5.82
CA SER A 104 7.17 -3.76 5.24
C SER A 104 5.99 -4.04 6.17
N GLU A 105 6.24 -4.16 7.48
CA GLU A 105 5.18 -4.36 8.47
C GLU A 105 4.28 -3.12 8.57
N ALA A 106 4.85 -1.91 8.61
CA ALA A 106 4.05 -0.68 8.64
C ALA A 106 3.14 -0.51 7.41
N LEU A 107 3.65 -0.83 6.21
CA LEU A 107 2.84 -0.88 4.98
C LEU A 107 1.76 -1.96 5.05
N GLU A 108 2.10 -3.13 5.61
CA GLU A 108 1.15 -4.22 5.76
C GLU A 108 -0.01 -3.82 6.69
N ILE A 109 0.27 -3.14 7.80
CA ILE A 109 -0.74 -2.60 8.72
C ILE A 109 -1.60 -1.56 8.00
N ALA A 110 -0.99 -0.54 7.39
CA ALA A 110 -1.70 0.53 6.70
C ALA A 110 -2.63 0.01 5.60
N ALA A 111 -2.11 -0.83 4.70
CA ALA A 111 -2.89 -1.44 3.63
C ALA A 111 -4.01 -2.34 4.17
N SER A 112 -3.75 -3.09 5.25
CA SER A 112 -4.78 -3.93 5.87
C SER A 112 -5.92 -3.09 6.46
N LEU A 113 -5.61 -2.00 7.15
CA LEU A 113 -6.60 -1.09 7.71
C LEU A 113 -7.44 -0.42 6.63
N ILE A 114 -6.81 0.05 5.54
CA ILE A 114 -7.49 0.63 4.39
C ILE A 114 -8.46 -0.38 3.77
N MET A 115 -8.03 -1.64 3.61
CA MET A 115 -8.92 -2.65 3.03
C MET A 115 -10.08 -3.02 3.96
N LEU A 116 -9.83 -3.17 5.25
CA LEU A 116 -10.88 -3.43 6.23
C LEU A 116 -11.91 -2.30 6.28
N CYS A 117 -11.49 -1.04 6.17
CA CYS A 117 -12.40 0.10 6.24
C CYS A 117 -13.18 0.36 4.93
N ARG A 118 -12.65 -0.02 3.76
CA ARG A 118 -13.25 0.31 2.44
C ARG A 118 -13.80 -0.89 1.67
N ASP A 119 -13.04 -1.98 1.58
CA ASP A 119 -13.20 -2.98 0.51
C ASP A 119 -13.70 -4.33 1.01
N ILE A 120 -13.88 -4.49 2.33
CA ILE A 120 -14.38 -5.71 2.94
C ILE A 120 -15.87 -5.62 3.17
N TYR A 121 -16.58 -6.66 2.72
CA TYR A 121 -17.99 -6.88 2.98
C TYR A 121 -18.18 -8.11 3.89
N PRO A 122 -19.01 -8.03 4.95
CA PRO A 122 -19.73 -6.84 5.42
C PRO A 122 -18.78 -5.74 5.95
N PRO A 123 -19.21 -4.46 5.95
CA PRO A 123 -18.39 -3.34 6.41
C PRO A 123 -17.87 -3.57 7.83
N VAL A 124 -16.56 -3.37 8.02
CA VAL A 124 -15.91 -3.52 9.32
C VAL A 124 -16.04 -2.21 10.09
N LYS A 125 -16.81 -2.23 11.19
CA LYS A 125 -17.04 -1.04 12.05
C LYS A 125 -15.77 -0.56 12.74
N ASP A 126 -14.94 -1.49 13.20
CA ASP A 126 -13.67 -1.20 13.87
C ASP A 126 -12.52 -1.94 13.16
N PRO A 127 -11.90 -1.31 12.14
CA PRO A 127 -10.77 -1.88 11.42
C PRO A 127 -9.57 -2.22 12.32
N VAL A 128 -9.35 -1.47 13.40
CA VAL A 128 -8.22 -1.70 14.32
C VAL A 128 -8.43 -2.99 15.10
N SER A 129 -9.59 -3.14 15.75
CA SER A 129 -9.89 -4.35 16.51
C SER A 129 -9.98 -5.58 15.61
N GLU A 130 -10.53 -5.46 14.40
CA GLU A 130 -10.59 -6.58 13.45
C GLU A 130 -9.18 -6.97 12.95
N LEU A 131 -8.29 -6.00 12.69
CA LEU A 131 -6.91 -6.31 12.32
C LEU A 131 -6.18 -7.01 13.46
N MET A 132 -6.33 -6.52 14.69
CA MET A 132 -5.72 -7.12 15.88
C MET A 132 -6.24 -8.54 16.14
N ARG A 133 -7.53 -8.80 15.89
CA ARG A 133 -8.10 -10.15 15.98
C ARG A 133 -7.47 -11.11 14.97
N ARG A 134 -7.21 -10.64 13.75
CA ARG A 134 -6.58 -11.44 12.68
C ARG A 134 -5.07 -11.58 12.87
N LYS A 135 -4.42 -10.61 13.52
CA LYS A 135 -2.97 -10.51 13.69
C LYS A 135 -2.64 -10.12 15.13
N SER A 136 -2.89 -11.06 16.05
CA SER A 136 -2.73 -10.86 17.50
C SER A 136 -1.30 -10.57 17.95
N PHE A 137 -0.31 -10.82 17.09
CA PHE A 137 1.09 -10.52 17.34
C PHE A 137 1.44 -9.03 17.16
N LEU A 138 0.57 -8.22 16.54
CA LEU A 138 0.80 -6.79 16.35
C LEU A 138 0.57 -6.02 17.66
N LYS A 139 1.38 -4.99 17.88
CA LYS A 139 1.20 -4.10 19.04
C LYS A 139 0.11 -3.06 18.77
N ARG A 140 -0.81 -2.89 19.72
CA ARG A 140 -1.98 -2.01 19.59
C ARG A 140 -1.60 -0.56 19.33
N ASP A 141 -0.65 -0.04 20.09
CA ASP A 141 -0.15 1.34 20.02
C ASP A 141 0.38 1.69 18.61
N VAL A 142 1.10 0.76 17.99
CA VAL A 142 1.58 0.89 16.61
C VAL A 142 0.40 0.93 15.63
N VAL A 143 -0.53 -0.03 15.75
CA VAL A 143 -1.70 -0.11 14.86
C VAL A 143 -2.56 1.15 14.96
N GLU A 144 -2.80 1.66 16.17
CA GLU A 144 -3.56 2.89 16.42
C GLU A 144 -2.84 4.14 15.87
N SER A 145 -1.51 4.21 16.01
CA SER A 145 -0.70 5.30 15.44
C SER A 145 -0.77 5.31 13.92
N ILE A 146 -0.62 4.16 13.27
CA ILE A 146 -0.76 4.00 11.82
C ILE A 146 -2.20 4.32 11.38
N TRP A 147 -3.20 3.87 12.13
CA TRP A 147 -4.59 4.20 11.86
C TRP A 147 -4.86 5.71 11.93
N GLY A 148 -4.21 6.41 12.85
CA GLY A 148 -4.22 7.87 12.90
C GLY A 148 -3.75 8.51 11.59
N VAL A 149 -2.67 8.00 10.99
CA VAL A 149 -2.21 8.45 9.66
C VAL A 149 -3.23 8.15 8.58
N VAL A 150 -3.74 6.91 8.52
CA VAL A 150 -4.73 6.47 7.52
C VAL A 150 -5.97 7.38 7.54
N LYS A 151 -6.48 7.74 8.72
CA LYS A 151 -7.62 8.66 8.86
C LYS A 151 -7.29 10.09 8.44
N ARG A 152 -6.15 10.64 8.84
CA ARG A 152 -5.74 12.02 8.50
C ARG A 152 -5.62 12.24 6.99
N PHE A 153 -5.23 11.21 6.25
CA PHE A 153 -5.14 11.27 4.78
C PHE A 153 -6.45 10.93 4.07
N GLY A 154 -7.57 10.77 4.78
CA GLY A 154 -8.88 10.56 4.17
C GLY A 154 -9.03 9.19 3.49
N CYS A 155 -8.16 8.22 3.78
CA CYS A 155 -8.22 6.91 3.15
C CYS A 155 -9.47 6.11 3.56
N CYS A 156 -10.15 6.48 4.64
CA CYS A 156 -11.33 5.79 5.17
C CYS A 156 -12.46 6.79 5.38
N SER A 157 -13.06 7.25 4.29
CA SER A 157 -14.32 7.99 4.33
C SER A 157 -15.43 7.07 3.86
N GLN A 158 -16.47 6.91 4.68
CA GLN A 158 -17.73 6.31 4.25
C GLN A 158 -18.47 7.30 3.35
N GLU A 159 -18.00 7.46 2.12
CA GLU A 159 -18.85 8.00 1.06
C GLU A 159 -19.12 6.85 0.11
N GLY A 160 -20.14 6.08 0.48
CA GLY A 160 -20.94 5.38 -0.50
C GLY A 160 -21.64 6.44 -1.35
N ALA A 161 -20.96 6.91 -2.40
CA ALA A 161 -21.62 7.57 -3.51
C ALA A 161 -22.29 6.50 -4.36
N CYS A 162 -23.55 6.18 -4.02
CA CYS A 162 -24.64 5.95 -4.97
C CYS A 162 -25.96 5.87 -4.19
#